data_AF-A0A554KU55-F1
#
_entry.id   AF-A0A554KU55-F1
#
_cell.length_a   1.000
_cell.length_b   1.000
_cell.length_c   1.000
_cell.angle_alpha   90.00
_cell.angle_beta   90.00
_cell.angle_gamma   90.00
#
_symmetry.space_group_name_H-M   'P 1'
#
loop_
_entity.id
_entity.type
_entity.pdbx_description
1 polymer ?
#
loop_
_entity_poly.entity_id
_entity_poly.type
_entity_poly.pdbx_seq_one_letter_code
_entity_poly.pdbx_strand_id
1 'polypeptide(L)'
;MNIPHFKQYANDLQVIEKAFGHLPDFDVNAVFATWEAGNLFLPEWKNSKLFGWWMNVAAHMSVAAVLGYKLSLFMKDSLAKEGFTPKDIIEALLVHDWAKRLESDVLADGAEMVMRESEMHHKTLLQWFPEKVTELTAATGDNGVQITDTRQFTSGEKIIFYSDYCTSSCRIVPFVKRLEELLPHFARGGRYEKADAYYKKHYRMSHNEKITQLLAPIEAEFIALTGGAKKNFPACLIPDEFCENTYE
;
A
#
# COMPACT_ATOMS: atom_id res chain seq x y z
N MET A 1 30.13 10.29 0.95
CA MET A 1 28.91 9.78 0.29
C MET A 1 28.54 8.47 0.98
N ASN A 2 27.36 8.36 1.61
CA ASN A 2 26.96 7.12 2.29
C ASN A 2 26.55 6.07 1.24
N ILE A 3 27.52 5.32 0.74
CA ILE A 3 27.37 4.28 -0.30
C ILE A 3 26.18 3.32 -0.05
N PRO A 4 25.86 2.89 1.19
CA PRO A 4 24.71 2.01 1.44
C PRO A 4 23.35 2.64 1.09
N HIS A 5 23.14 3.93 1.39
CA HIS A 5 21.87 4.59 1.11
C HIS A 5 21.68 4.87 -0.37
N PHE A 6 22.75 5.17 -1.11
CA PHE A 6 22.65 5.34 -2.56
C PHE A 6 22.36 4.01 -3.27
N LYS A 7 22.94 2.90 -2.79
CA LYS A 7 22.61 1.56 -3.28
C LYS A 7 21.14 1.22 -3.06
N GLN A 8 20.60 1.54 -1.89
CA GLN A 8 19.18 1.34 -1.59
C GLN A 8 18.29 2.17 -2.53
N TYR A 9 18.59 3.46 -2.69
CA TYR A 9 17.88 4.34 -3.62
C TYR A 9 17.88 3.80 -5.06
N ALA A 10 19.04 3.35 -5.55
CA ALA A 10 19.15 2.79 -6.90
C ALA A 10 18.33 1.51 -7.06
N ASN A 11 18.29 0.67 -6.02
CA ASN A 11 17.45 -0.53 -6.02
C ASN A 11 15.95 -0.17 -6.05
N ASP A 12 15.52 0.80 -5.23
CA ASP A 12 14.12 1.25 -5.20
C ASP A 12 13.70 1.83 -6.57
N LEU A 13 14.58 2.60 -7.22
CA LEU A 13 14.32 3.11 -8.57
C LEU A 13 14.19 1.98 -9.60
N GLN A 14 15.07 0.97 -9.56
CA GLN A 14 14.98 -0.19 -10.46
C GLN A 14 13.68 -0.97 -10.24
N VAL A 15 13.19 -1.06 -9.00
CA VAL A 15 11.88 -1.67 -8.71
C VAL A 15 10.76 -0.88 -9.38
N ILE A 16 10.77 0.45 -9.27
CA ILE A 16 9.76 1.32 -9.90
C ILE A 16 9.79 1.16 -11.42
N GLU A 17 10.96 1.24 -12.03
CA GLU A 17 11.13 1.07 -13.49
C GLU A 17 10.60 -0.29 -13.98
N LYS A 18 10.93 -1.37 -13.27
CA LYS A 18 10.43 -2.71 -13.58
C LYS A 18 8.92 -2.79 -13.44
N ALA A 19 8.37 -2.30 -12.33
CA ALA A 19 6.93 -2.33 -12.07
C ALA A 19 6.16 -1.57 -13.15
N PHE A 20 6.63 -0.37 -13.54
CA PHE A 20 6.03 0.43 -14.59
C PHE A 20 6.05 -0.29 -15.94
N GLY A 21 7.09 -1.08 -16.23
CA GLY A 21 7.15 -1.95 -17.41
C GLY A 21 6.09 -3.06 -17.46
N HIS A 22 5.44 -3.38 -16.34
CA HIS A 22 4.37 -4.39 -16.25
C HIS A 22 2.95 -3.81 -16.11
N LEU A 23 2.83 -2.49 -15.99
CA LEU A 23 1.55 -1.80 -15.90
C LEU A 23 1.10 -1.33 -17.30
N PRO A 24 -0.20 -1.38 -17.61
CA PRO A 24 -0.75 -0.75 -18.81
C PRO A 24 -0.71 0.79 -18.67
N ASP A 25 -1.19 1.52 -19.68
CA ASP A 25 -1.21 2.99 -19.65
C ASP A 25 -1.93 3.55 -18.40
N PHE A 26 -1.22 4.39 -17.66
CA PHE A 26 -1.72 5.24 -16.56
C PHE A 26 -1.16 6.65 -16.70
N ASP A 27 -1.72 7.63 -15.98
CA ASP A 27 -1.19 8.99 -16.00
C ASP A 27 0.10 9.09 -15.15
N VAL A 28 1.25 8.80 -15.78
CA VAL A 28 2.57 8.85 -15.13
C VAL A 28 2.92 10.24 -14.60
N ASN A 29 2.45 11.31 -15.27
CA ASN A 29 2.74 12.67 -14.84
C ASN A 29 1.95 13.01 -13.58
N ALA A 30 0.68 12.63 -13.52
CA ALA A 30 -0.14 12.77 -12.31
C ALA A 30 0.47 12.01 -11.12
N VAL A 31 0.93 10.78 -11.35
CA VAL A 31 1.59 9.94 -10.32
C VAL A 31 2.86 10.61 -9.80
N PHE A 32 3.76 11.05 -10.69
CA PHE A 32 5.00 11.71 -10.26
C PHE A 32 4.76 13.08 -9.62
N ALA A 33 3.79 13.87 -10.11
CA ALA A 33 3.43 15.13 -9.46
C ALA A 33 2.94 14.91 -8.04
N THR A 34 2.16 13.84 -7.83
CA THR A 34 1.69 13.44 -6.49
C THR A 34 2.82 12.96 -5.59
N TRP A 35 3.76 12.17 -6.11
CA TRP A 35 4.94 11.74 -5.35
C TRP A 35 5.86 12.90 -4.99
N GLU A 36 5.99 13.90 -5.87
CA GLU A 36 6.72 15.13 -5.60
C GLU A 36 6.02 15.96 -4.52
N ALA A 37 4.70 16.12 -4.60
CA ALA A 37 3.91 16.80 -3.57
C ALA A 37 4.03 16.13 -2.19
N GLY A 38 4.11 14.80 -2.17
CA GLY A 38 4.40 13.99 -0.98
C GLY A 38 5.86 14.03 -0.51
N ASN A 39 6.74 14.73 -1.22
CA ASN A 39 8.18 14.78 -0.98
C ASN A 39 8.87 13.40 -0.98
N LEU A 40 8.37 12.42 -1.75
CA LEU A 40 8.91 11.05 -1.74
C LEU A 40 10.28 10.92 -2.43
N PHE A 41 10.62 11.87 -3.30
CA PHE A 41 11.91 11.88 -4.01
C PHE A 41 13.07 12.45 -3.19
N LEU A 42 12.80 13.10 -2.06
CA LEU A 42 13.85 13.76 -1.29
C LEU A 42 14.40 12.84 -0.19
N PRO A 43 15.69 13.02 0.18
CA PRO A 43 16.30 12.29 1.28
C PRO A 43 15.72 12.71 2.65
N GLU A 44 15.77 11.79 3.60
CA GLU A 44 15.53 12.06 5.02
C GLU A 44 16.86 12.34 5.73
N TRP A 45 16.94 13.46 6.44
CA TRP A 45 18.13 13.86 7.21
C TRP A 45 17.84 13.84 8.70
N LYS A 46 18.71 13.20 9.48
CA LYS A 46 18.64 13.19 10.94
C LYS A 46 20.00 13.58 11.52
N ASN A 47 20.03 14.62 12.36
CA ASN A 47 21.26 15.13 12.96
C ASN A 47 22.37 15.40 11.91
N SER A 48 21.99 16.02 10.79
CA SER A 48 22.88 16.30 9.63
C SER A 48 23.50 15.06 8.95
N LYS A 49 22.98 13.86 9.22
CA LYS A 49 23.34 12.63 8.53
C LYS A 49 22.17 12.15 7.68
N LEU A 50 22.47 11.70 6.46
CA LEU A 50 21.50 11.02 5.62
C LEU A 50 21.02 9.78 6.38
N PHE A 51 19.74 9.74 6.69
CA PHE A 51 19.09 8.65 7.42
C PHE A 51 18.48 7.64 6.45
N GLY A 52 17.92 8.11 5.34
CA GLY A 52 17.32 7.25 4.33
C GLY A 52 16.71 8.04 3.17
N TRP A 53 15.93 7.34 2.36
CA TRP A 53 15.18 7.87 1.23
C TRP A 53 13.74 7.39 1.34
N TRP A 54 12.79 8.24 0.93
CA TRP A 54 11.36 7.90 0.88
C TRP A 54 10.95 7.21 -0.43
N MET A 55 11.90 7.01 -1.35
CA MET A 55 11.71 6.28 -2.61
C MET A 55 11.24 4.84 -2.39
N ASN A 56 11.54 4.25 -1.23
CA ASN A 56 11.02 2.94 -0.85
C ASN A 56 9.49 2.89 -0.76
N VAL A 57 8.83 4.01 -0.42
CA VAL A 57 7.35 4.12 -0.41
C VAL A 57 6.82 4.13 -1.85
N ALA A 58 7.46 4.87 -2.75
CA ALA A 58 7.11 4.85 -4.17
C ALA A 58 7.31 3.45 -4.79
N ALA A 59 8.39 2.76 -4.42
CA ALA A 59 8.65 1.40 -4.86
C ALA A 59 7.61 0.40 -4.30
N HIS A 60 7.19 0.55 -3.03
CA HIS A 60 6.05 -0.18 -2.45
C HIS A 60 4.76 0.03 -3.26
N MET A 61 4.35 1.29 -3.48
CA MET A 61 3.15 1.62 -4.26
C MET A 61 3.19 1.04 -5.67
N SER A 62 4.36 1.05 -6.31
CA SER A 62 4.56 0.48 -7.65
C SER A 62 4.34 -1.04 -7.67
N VAL A 63 4.85 -1.74 -6.67
CA VAL A 63 4.68 -3.19 -6.53
C VAL A 63 3.24 -3.55 -6.18
N ALA A 64 2.62 -2.79 -5.27
CA ALA A 64 1.21 -2.92 -4.94
C ALA A 64 0.33 -2.76 -6.19
N ALA A 65 0.63 -1.77 -7.04
CA ALA A 65 -0.10 -1.53 -8.29
C ALA A 65 0.02 -2.70 -9.27
N VAL A 66 1.17 -3.39 -9.36
CA VAL A 66 1.31 -4.60 -10.20
C VAL A 66 0.38 -5.71 -9.71
N LEU A 67 0.34 -5.96 -8.39
CA LEU A 67 -0.59 -6.93 -7.80
C LEU A 67 -2.05 -6.55 -8.06
N GLY A 68 -2.40 -5.30 -7.77
CA GLY A 68 -3.75 -4.79 -7.92
C GLY A 68 -4.23 -4.82 -9.36
N TYR A 69 -3.35 -4.49 -10.31
CA TYR A 69 -3.64 -4.65 -11.74
C TYR A 69 -4.01 -6.10 -12.06
N LYS A 70 -3.18 -7.07 -11.66
CA LYS A 70 -3.43 -8.50 -11.93
C LYS A 70 -4.76 -8.95 -11.35
N LEU A 71 -5.06 -8.60 -10.10
CA LEU A 71 -6.34 -8.90 -9.46
C LEU A 71 -7.52 -8.23 -10.17
N SER A 72 -7.37 -6.97 -10.59
CA SER A 72 -8.41 -6.22 -11.28
C SER A 72 -8.83 -6.85 -12.62
N LEU A 73 -7.92 -7.55 -13.29
CA LEU A 73 -8.23 -8.28 -14.53
C LEU A 73 -9.20 -9.44 -14.27
N PHE A 74 -9.06 -10.15 -13.16
CA PHE A 74 -9.98 -11.23 -12.76
C PHE A 74 -11.32 -10.72 -12.21
N MET A 75 -11.36 -9.47 -11.75
CA MET A 75 -12.56 -8.83 -11.20
C MET A 75 -13.18 -7.79 -12.14
N LYS A 76 -12.77 -7.76 -13.41
CA LYS A 76 -13.13 -6.69 -14.36
C LYS A 76 -14.63 -6.43 -14.44
N ASP A 77 -15.45 -7.48 -14.48
CA ASP A 77 -16.91 -7.34 -14.59
C ASP A 77 -17.54 -6.79 -13.30
N SER A 78 -17.00 -7.13 -12.14
CA SER A 78 -17.44 -6.57 -10.85
C SER A 78 -17.04 -5.11 -10.73
N LEU A 79 -15.81 -4.77 -11.12
CA LEU A 79 -15.32 -3.38 -11.16
C LEU A 79 -16.16 -2.52 -12.10
N ALA A 80 -16.50 -3.03 -13.29
CA ALA A 80 -17.32 -2.29 -14.25
C ALA A 80 -18.72 -1.95 -13.70
N LYS A 81 -19.33 -2.84 -12.89
CA LYS A 81 -20.62 -2.57 -12.22
C LYS A 81 -20.51 -1.48 -11.16
N GLU A 82 -19.34 -1.35 -10.54
CA GLU A 82 -19.03 -0.31 -9.55
C GLU A 82 -18.54 1.00 -10.21
N GLY A 83 -18.44 1.05 -11.54
CA GLY A 83 -17.95 2.23 -12.26
C GLY A 83 -16.41 2.38 -12.27
N PHE A 84 -15.68 1.33 -11.87
CA PHE A 84 -14.23 1.29 -11.84
C PHE A 84 -13.65 0.52 -13.03
N THR A 85 -12.40 0.86 -13.36
CA THR A 85 -11.57 0.22 -14.36
C THR A 85 -10.26 -0.27 -13.74
N PRO A 86 -9.56 -1.23 -14.36
CA PRO A 86 -8.21 -1.60 -13.96
C PRO A 86 -7.25 -0.39 -13.84
N LYS A 87 -7.41 0.62 -14.69
CA LYS A 87 -6.62 1.86 -14.63
C LYS A 87 -6.87 2.63 -13.33
N ASP A 88 -8.12 2.72 -12.88
CA ASP A 88 -8.45 3.39 -11.61
C ASP A 88 -7.79 2.69 -10.41
N ILE A 89 -7.73 1.36 -10.43
CA ILE A 89 -7.04 0.56 -9.41
C ILE A 89 -5.54 0.82 -9.41
N ILE A 90 -4.92 0.86 -10.60
CA ILE A 90 -3.48 1.15 -10.76
C ILE A 90 -3.17 2.54 -10.20
N GLU A 91 -3.91 3.56 -10.64
CA GLU A 91 -3.65 4.94 -10.23
C GLU A 91 -3.87 5.13 -8.73
N ALA A 92 -4.93 4.53 -8.16
CA ALA A 92 -5.17 4.56 -6.72
C ALA A 92 -4.02 3.90 -5.94
N LEU A 93 -3.54 2.72 -6.37
CA LEU A 93 -2.43 2.04 -5.70
C LEU A 93 -1.10 2.75 -5.87
N LEU A 94 -0.86 3.39 -7.01
CA LEU A 94 0.36 4.15 -7.24
C LEU A 94 0.46 5.38 -6.35
N VAL A 95 -0.66 5.87 -5.79
CA VAL A 95 -0.64 7.07 -4.96
C VAL A 95 -1.20 6.87 -3.56
N HIS A 96 -1.62 5.67 -3.15
CA HIS A 96 -2.31 5.51 -1.85
C HIS A 96 -1.51 5.99 -0.62
N ASP A 97 -0.19 5.86 -0.68
CA ASP A 97 0.74 6.20 0.42
C ASP A 97 1.55 7.47 0.10
N TRP A 98 1.07 8.30 -0.84
CA TRP A 98 1.81 9.47 -1.32
C TRP A 98 2.20 10.45 -0.22
N ALA A 99 1.32 10.65 0.77
CA ALA A 99 1.52 11.59 1.86
C ALA A 99 2.26 11.00 3.07
N LYS A 100 2.74 9.75 2.99
CA LYS A 100 3.30 9.02 4.14
C LYS A 100 4.43 9.76 4.85
N ARG A 101 5.24 10.48 4.08
CA ARG A 101 6.30 11.32 4.61
C ARG A 101 5.75 12.51 5.38
N LEU A 102 4.80 13.24 4.80
CA LEU A 102 4.17 14.39 5.42
C LEU A 102 3.53 13.99 6.76
N GLU A 103 2.83 12.85 6.78
CA GLU A 103 2.27 12.27 8.00
C GLU A 103 3.34 11.96 9.04
N SER A 104 4.49 11.41 8.63
CA SER A 104 5.61 11.12 9.53
C SER A 104 6.21 12.39 10.14
N ASP A 105 6.30 13.46 9.36
CA ASP A 105 6.80 14.76 9.82
C ASP A 105 5.81 15.38 10.83
N VAL A 106 4.50 15.30 10.56
CA VAL A 106 3.42 15.84 11.40
C VAL A 106 3.17 15.02 12.68
N LEU A 107 3.38 13.71 12.65
CA LEU A 107 3.28 12.87 13.85
C LEU A 107 4.33 13.24 14.92
N ALA A 108 5.39 13.96 14.54
CA ALA A 108 6.29 14.60 15.50
C ALA A 108 5.65 15.82 16.19
N ASP A 109 4.65 16.46 15.57
CA ASP A 109 4.04 17.73 15.96
C ASP A 109 2.65 17.61 16.63
N GLY A 110 1.89 16.52 16.43
CA GLY A 110 0.69 16.17 17.21
C GLY A 110 -0.56 15.73 16.42
N ALA A 111 -1.58 15.20 17.14
CA ALA A 111 -2.72 14.48 16.53
C ALA A 111 -3.79 15.37 15.83
N GLU A 112 -3.96 16.64 16.22
CA GLU A 112 -4.95 17.54 15.58
C GLU A 112 -4.54 17.97 14.17
N MET A 113 -3.25 17.96 13.85
CA MET A 113 -2.78 18.20 12.49
C MET A 113 -3.20 17.06 11.55
N VAL A 114 -3.14 15.80 12.00
CA VAL A 114 -3.43 14.60 11.19
C VAL A 114 -4.82 14.64 10.52
N MET A 115 -5.85 15.18 11.18
CA MET A 115 -7.20 15.31 10.59
C MET A 115 -7.30 16.38 9.49
N ARG A 116 -6.62 17.53 9.65
CA ARG A 116 -6.59 18.58 8.60
C ARG A 116 -5.77 18.15 7.40
N GLU A 117 -4.71 17.37 7.66
CA GLU A 117 -3.89 16.76 6.62
C GLU A 117 -4.73 15.80 5.76
N SER A 118 -5.63 14.98 6.32
CA SER A 118 -6.48 14.08 5.51
C SER A 118 -7.37 14.80 4.48
N GLU A 119 -8.04 15.89 4.85
CA GLU A 119 -8.85 16.68 3.91
C GLU A 119 -7.97 17.39 2.86
N MET A 120 -6.81 17.90 3.27
CA MET A 120 -5.84 18.49 2.37
C MET A 120 -5.24 17.45 1.42
N HIS A 121 -4.99 16.24 1.89
CA HIS A 121 -4.48 15.15 1.09
C HIS A 121 -5.48 14.78 0.00
N HIS A 122 -6.75 14.63 0.39
CA HIS A 122 -7.84 14.38 -0.56
C HIS A 122 -7.95 15.49 -1.62
N LYS A 123 -7.95 16.77 -1.21
CA LYS A 123 -7.97 17.91 -2.15
C LYS A 123 -6.76 17.96 -3.06
N THR A 124 -5.60 17.50 -2.58
CA THR A 124 -4.36 17.46 -3.36
C THR A 124 -4.50 16.42 -4.46
N LEU A 125 -4.92 15.19 -4.16
CA LEU A 125 -5.16 14.14 -5.16
C LEU A 125 -6.19 14.54 -6.23
N LEU A 126 -7.25 15.25 -5.86
CA LEU A 126 -8.28 15.75 -6.80
C LEU A 126 -7.75 16.73 -7.86
N GLN A 127 -6.54 17.28 -7.70
CA GLN A 127 -5.91 18.13 -8.72
C GLN A 127 -5.44 17.33 -9.94
N TRP A 128 -5.17 16.03 -9.77
CA TRP A 128 -4.61 15.18 -10.82
C TRP A 128 -5.47 13.95 -11.14
N PHE A 129 -6.28 13.48 -10.20
CA PHE A 129 -7.08 12.26 -10.35
C PHE A 129 -8.58 12.54 -10.19
N PRO A 130 -9.44 11.74 -10.85
CA PRO A 130 -10.88 11.83 -10.63
C PRO A 130 -11.25 11.40 -9.20
N GLU A 131 -12.41 11.86 -8.74
CA GLU A 131 -12.95 11.57 -7.40
C GLU A 131 -12.93 10.08 -7.08
N LYS A 132 -13.38 9.23 -8.01
CA LYS A 132 -13.39 7.77 -7.85
C LYS A 132 -12.02 7.14 -7.54
N VAL A 133 -10.93 7.66 -8.12
CA VAL A 133 -9.57 7.19 -7.85
C VAL A 133 -9.16 7.65 -6.45
N THR A 134 -9.45 8.90 -6.13
CA THR A 134 -9.16 9.49 -4.82
C THR A 134 -9.90 8.77 -3.70
N GLU A 135 -11.17 8.41 -3.88
CA GLU A 135 -11.95 7.62 -2.92
C GLU A 135 -11.35 6.23 -2.69
N LEU A 136 -10.92 5.55 -3.76
CA LEU A 136 -10.27 4.25 -3.66
C LEU A 136 -9.00 4.29 -2.82
N THR A 137 -8.21 5.38 -2.88
CA THR A 137 -6.98 5.50 -2.07
C THR A 137 -7.21 5.44 -0.56
N ALA A 138 -8.43 5.74 -0.10
CA ALA A 138 -8.77 5.73 1.32
C ALA A 138 -8.97 4.31 1.88
N ALA A 139 -9.12 3.30 1.02
CA ALA A 139 -9.35 1.92 1.43
C ALA A 139 -8.06 1.16 1.79
N THR A 140 -7.14 1.82 2.48
CA THR A 140 -5.82 1.31 2.90
C THR A 140 -5.65 1.40 4.41
N GLY A 141 -4.75 0.60 4.97
CA GLY A 141 -4.39 0.63 6.40
C GLY A 141 -5.59 0.68 7.37
N ASP A 142 -5.46 1.49 8.42
CA ASP A 142 -6.50 1.66 9.46
C ASP A 142 -7.79 2.31 8.92
N ASN A 143 -7.72 3.10 7.84
CA ASN A 143 -8.90 3.70 7.22
C ASN A 143 -9.77 2.63 6.56
N GLY A 144 -9.15 1.65 5.90
CA GLY A 144 -9.85 0.47 5.39
C GLY A 144 -10.59 -0.29 6.50
N VAL A 145 -9.98 -0.44 7.67
CA VAL A 145 -10.65 -1.08 8.82
C VAL A 145 -11.91 -0.29 9.22
N GLN A 146 -11.81 1.04 9.35
CA GLN A 146 -12.95 1.89 9.72
C GLN A 146 -14.09 1.84 8.70
N ILE A 147 -13.77 1.77 7.40
CA ILE A 147 -14.78 1.57 6.34
C ILE A 147 -15.58 0.29 6.64
N THR A 148 -14.92 -0.81 6.99
CA THR A 148 -15.59 -2.09 7.26
C THR A 148 -16.51 -2.10 8.48
N ASP A 149 -16.31 -1.19 9.42
CA ASP A 149 -17.19 -1.06 10.58
C ASP A 149 -18.50 -0.33 10.23
N THR A 150 -18.53 0.39 9.12
CA THR A 150 -19.71 1.16 8.66
C THR A 150 -20.44 0.50 7.50
N ARG A 151 -19.71 -0.19 6.61
CA ARG A 151 -20.27 -0.89 5.44
C ARG A 151 -19.33 -1.97 4.93
N GLN A 152 -19.79 -2.77 3.97
CA GLN A 152 -18.91 -3.69 3.27
C GLN A 152 -18.03 -2.96 2.24
N PHE A 153 -16.84 -3.51 1.99
CA PHE A 153 -15.99 -3.08 0.89
C PHE A 153 -16.64 -3.40 -0.47
N THR A 154 -16.48 -2.47 -1.40
CA THR A 154 -16.63 -2.71 -2.83
C THR A 154 -15.51 -3.62 -3.35
N SER A 155 -15.66 -4.15 -4.56
CA SER A 155 -14.64 -4.97 -5.23
C SER A 155 -13.34 -4.20 -5.44
N GLY A 156 -13.44 -2.92 -5.84
CA GLY A 156 -12.29 -2.03 -5.96
C GLY A 156 -11.53 -1.90 -4.64
N GLU A 157 -12.25 -1.59 -3.56
CA GLU A 157 -11.64 -1.42 -2.24
C GLU A 157 -11.03 -2.71 -1.68
N LYS A 158 -11.63 -3.88 -1.95
CA LYS A 158 -11.00 -5.16 -1.59
C LYS A 158 -9.63 -5.32 -2.27
N ILE A 159 -9.50 -4.94 -3.54
CA ILE A 159 -8.23 -5.01 -4.26
C ILE A 159 -7.24 -4.02 -3.66
N ILE A 160 -7.66 -2.77 -3.40
CA ILE A 160 -6.80 -1.74 -2.82
C ILE A 160 -6.30 -2.20 -1.44
N PHE A 161 -7.23 -2.54 -0.55
CA PHE A 161 -6.94 -2.97 0.81
C PHE A 161 -6.02 -4.19 0.79
N TYR A 162 -6.30 -5.22 0.00
CA TYR A 162 -5.44 -6.41 -0.06
C TYR A 162 -4.04 -6.14 -0.62
N SER A 163 -3.93 -5.22 -1.58
CA SER A 163 -2.67 -4.94 -2.27
C SER A 163 -1.76 -4.00 -1.46
N ASP A 164 -2.32 -3.06 -0.70
CA ASP A 164 -1.60 -2.18 0.23
C ASP A 164 -0.77 -2.96 1.24
N TYR A 165 -1.26 -4.09 1.73
CA TYR A 165 -0.49 -4.91 2.67
C TYR A 165 0.67 -5.70 2.02
N CYS A 166 1.07 -5.49 0.75
CA CYS A 166 2.31 -6.07 0.22
C CYS A 166 3.51 -5.60 1.05
N THR A 167 4.42 -6.50 1.43
CA THR A 167 5.39 -6.16 2.48
C THR A 167 6.32 -5.04 2.03
N SER A 168 6.77 -4.27 3.02
CA SER A 168 7.61 -3.06 2.96
C SER A 168 9.01 -3.23 2.37
N SER A 169 9.17 -4.15 1.42
CA SER A 169 10.44 -4.62 0.88
C SER A 169 10.40 -4.79 -0.65
N CYS A 170 9.56 -4.00 -1.34
CA CYS A 170 9.50 -3.96 -2.81
C CYS A 170 9.15 -5.32 -3.47
N ARG A 171 8.48 -6.20 -2.72
CA ARG A 171 8.20 -7.57 -3.13
C ARG A 171 6.78 -7.96 -2.74
N ILE A 172 6.23 -8.93 -3.43
CA ILE A 172 4.90 -9.43 -3.16
C ILE A 172 5.03 -10.85 -2.62
N VAL A 173 4.60 -11.03 -1.38
CA VAL A 173 4.61 -12.34 -0.71
C VAL A 173 3.19 -12.79 -0.35
N PRO A 174 2.95 -14.08 -0.03
CA PRO A 174 1.65 -14.54 0.48
C PRO A 174 1.23 -13.85 1.77
N PHE A 175 -0.08 -13.62 1.98
CA PHE A 175 -0.61 -12.87 3.13
C PHE A 175 -0.07 -13.34 4.49
N VAL A 176 0.03 -14.66 4.70
CA VAL A 176 0.56 -15.24 5.94
C VAL A 176 1.98 -14.74 6.23
N LYS A 177 2.85 -14.72 5.21
CA LYS A 177 4.22 -14.21 5.33
C LYS A 177 4.23 -12.70 5.57
N ARG A 178 3.24 -11.96 5.04
CA ARG A 178 3.09 -10.52 5.30
C ARG A 178 2.84 -10.21 6.77
N LEU A 179 1.94 -10.98 7.39
CA LEU A 179 1.65 -10.81 8.81
C LEU A 179 2.84 -11.14 9.69
N GLU A 180 3.57 -12.22 9.38
CA GLU A 180 4.77 -12.62 10.11
C GLU A 180 5.84 -11.52 10.07
N GLU A 181 6.06 -10.90 8.91
CA GLU A 181 6.99 -9.78 8.74
C GLU A 181 6.55 -8.53 9.52
N LEU A 182 5.26 -8.38 9.79
CA LEU A 182 4.72 -7.26 10.58
C LEU A 182 4.75 -7.50 12.11
N LEU A 183 4.84 -8.76 12.57
CA LEU A 183 4.83 -9.10 14.01
C LEU A 183 5.80 -8.26 14.86
N PRO A 184 7.07 -8.01 14.46
CA PRO A 184 7.99 -7.19 15.24
C PRO A 184 7.51 -5.76 15.46
N HIS A 185 6.72 -5.20 14.53
CA HIS A 185 6.20 -3.83 14.64
C HIS A 185 5.08 -3.68 15.68
N PHE A 186 4.44 -4.79 16.10
CA PHE A 186 3.43 -4.84 17.15
C PHE A 186 4.00 -5.09 18.54
N ALA A 187 5.27 -5.48 18.65
CA ALA A 187 5.94 -5.68 19.94
C ALA A 187 6.11 -4.35 20.69
N ARG A 188 6.41 -4.42 22.01
CA ARG A 188 6.67 -3.23 22.84
C ARG A 188 7.83 -2.41 22.25
N GLY A 189 7.64 -1.11 22.08
CA GLY A 189 8.55 -0.19 21.41
C GLY A 189 8.43 -0.17 19.88
N GLY A 190 7.57 -1.02 19.31
CA GLY A 190 7.29 -1.07 17.88
C GLY A 190 6.36 0.04 17.41
N ARG A 191 6.40 0.33 16.10
CA ARG A 191 5.60 1.40 15.47
C ARG A 191 4.09 1.24 15.70
N TYR A 192 3.59 0.00 15.79
CA TYR A 192 2.17 -0.30 15.93
C TYR A 192 1.75 -0.65 17.36
N GLU A 193 2.60 -0.47 18.38
CA GLU A 193 2.24 -0.75 19.79
C GLU A 193 0.98 0.02 20.22
N LYS A 194 0.89 1.31 19.86
CA LYS A 194 -0.28 2.15 20.21
C LYS A 194 -1.54 1.73 19.46
N ALA A 195 -1.41 1.36 18.18
CA ALA A 195 -2.51 0.83 17.39
C ALA A 195 -3.02 -0.47 18.05
N ASP A 196 -2.13 -1.38 18.42
CA ASP A 196 -2.50 -2.63 19.07
C ASP A 196 -3.30 -2.43 20.37
N ALA A 197 -2.90 -1.45 21.19
CA ALA A 197 -3.63 -1.10 22.41
C ALA A 197 -5.03 -0.54 22.11
N TYR A 198 -5.17 0.33 21.11
CA TYR A 198 -6.48 0.84 20.66
C TYR A 198 -7.38 -0.30 20.19
N TYR A 199 -6.86 -1.19 19.33
CA TYR A 199 -7.61 -2.31 18.78
C TYR A 199 -8.07 -3.29 19.87
N LYS A 200 -7.21 -3.62 20.84
CA LYS A 200 -7.57 -4.45 21.99
C LYS A 200 -8.72 -3.84 22.80
N LYS A 201 -8.72 -2.52 22.97
CA LYS A 201 -9.79 -1.82 23.69
C LYS A 201 -11.09 -1.77 22.89
N HIS A 202 -11.01 -1.50 21.59
CA HIS A 202 -12.19 -1.24 20.75
C HIS A 202 -12.81 -2.52 20.16
N TYR A 203 -11.98 -3.41 19.60
CA TYR A 203 -12.40 -4.64 18.93
C TYR A 203 -12.20 -5.91 19.76
N ARG A 204 -11.60 -5.82 20.96
CA ARG A 204 -11.25 -6.97 21.83
C ARG A 204 -10.28 -7.97 21.17
N MET A 205 -9.51 -7.51 20.20
CA MET A 205 -8.47 -8.27 19.50
C MET A 205 -7.31 -7.34 19.14
N SER A 206 -6.13 -7.91 18.90
CA SER A 206 -4.96 -7.17 18.40
C SER A 206 -5.21 -6.56 17.02
N HIS A 207 -4.41 -5.56 16.66
CA HIS A 207 -4.49 -4.95 15.33
C HIS A 207 -4.21 -6.00 14.24
N ASN A 208 -3.21 -6.86 14.46
CA ASN A 208 -2.89 -7.99 13.59
C ASN A 208 -4.08 -8.96 13.41
N GLU A 209 -4.78 -9.32 14.49
CA GLU A 209 -5.96 -10.20 14.42
C GLU A 209 -7.10 -9.56 13.61
N LYS A 210 -7.38 -8.26 13.81
CA LYS A 210 -8.43 -7.56 13.06
C LYS A 210 -8.09 -7.46 11.57
N ILE A 211 -6.85 -7.12 11.22
CA ILE A 211 -6.39 -7.14 9.83
C ILE A 211 -6.55 -8.54 9.23
N THR A 212 -6.15 -9.59 9.96
CA THR A 212 -6.31 -10.99 9.53
C THR A 212 -7.75 -11.37 9.29
N GLN A 213 -8.65 -10.96 10.19
CA GLN A 213 -10.08 -11.20 10.06
C GLN A 213 -10.65 -10.60 8.76
N LEU A 214 -10.12 -9.46 8.31
CA LEU A 214 -10.58 -8.78 7.11
C LEU A 214 -9.91 -9.30 5.82
N LEU A 215 -8.60 -9.55 5.85
CA LEU A 215 -7.85 -9.97 4.66
C LEU A 215 -7.99 -11.45 4.32
N ALA A 216 -8.12 -12.34 5.31
CA ALA A 216 -8.27 -13.77 5.07
C ALA A 216 -9.46 -14.13 4.16
N PRO A 217 -10.69 -13.58 4.35
CA PRO A 217 -11.80 -13.85 3.43
C PRO A 217 -11.58 -13.23 2.04
N ILE A 218 -10.95 -12.05 1.94
CA ILE A 218 -10.62 -11.41 0.66
C ILE A 218 -9.62 -12.27 -0.13
N GLU A 219 -8.57 -12.76 0.55
CA GLU A 219 -7.59 -13.66 -0.07
C GLU A 219 -8.25 -14.96 -0.55
N ALA A 220 -9.14 -15.55 0.24
CA ALA A 220 -9.85 -16.77 -0.15
C ALA A 220 -10.72 -16.54 -1.40
N GLU A 221 -11.39 -15.38 -1.49
CA GLU A 221 -12.13 -14.96 -2.67
C GLU A 221 -11.22 -14.84 -3.90
N PHE A 222 -10.07 -14.17 -3.76
CA PHE A 222 -9.14 -14.00 -4.87
C PHE A 222 -8.47 -15.31 -5.30
N ILE A 223 -8.14 -16.19 -4.36
CA ILE A 223 -7.66 -17.55 -4.65
C ILE A 223 -8.69 -18.30 -5.51
N ALA A 224 -9.98 -18.25 -5.12
CA ALA A 224 -11.05 -18.91 -5.86
C ALA A 224 -11.22 -18.31 -7.26
N LEU A 225 -11.17 -16.99 -7.39
CA LEU A 225 -11.31 -16.28 -8.67
C LEU A 225 -10.15 -16.53 -9.63
N THR A 226 -8.93 -16.67 -9.11
CA THR A 226 -7.71 -16.79 -9.91
C THR A 226 -7.30 -18.23 -10.20
N GLY A 227 -7.93 -19.22 -9.54
CA GLY A 227 -7.53 -20.62 -9.63
C GLY A 227 -6.15 -20.91 -9.06
N GLY A 228 -5.55 -19.96 -8.33
CA GLY A 228 -4.22 -20.08 -7.75
C GLY A 228 -4.18 -21.06 -6.57
N ALA A 229 -3.10 -21.82 -6.43
CA ALA A 229 -2.91 -22.64 -5.22
C ALA A 229 -2.65 -21.73 -4.02
N LYS A 230 -3.37 -21.95 -2.91
CA LYS A 230 -3.23 -21.15 -1.66
C LYS A 230 -1.78 -20.97 -1.21
N LYS A 231 -0.92 -21.98 -1.41
CA LYS A 231 0.50 -21.94 -1.04
C LYS A 231 1.32 -20.92 -1.85
N ASN A 232 0.96 -20.72 -3.12
CA ASN A 232 1.73 -19.92 -4.07
C ASN A 232 0.98 -18.63 -4.49
N PHE A 233 -0.15 -18.34 -3.86
CA PHE A 233 -0.87 -17.09 -4.03
C PHE A 233 -0.25 -16.00 -3.13
N PRO A 234 -0.04 -14.76 -3.60
CA PRO A 234 -0.33 -14.26 -4.94
C PRO A 234 0.87 -14.39 -5.91
N ALA A 235 1.98 -15.05 -5.53
CA ALA A 235 3.18 -15.14 -6.36
C ALA A 235 2.88 -15.64 -7.79
N CYS A 236 1.91 -16.54 -7.96
CA CYS A 236 1.48 -17.01 -9.27
C CYS A 236 0.76 -15.96 -10.15
N LEU A 237 0.38 -14.80 -9.61
CA LEU A 237 -0.33 -13.75 -10.36
C LEU A 237 0.61 -12.74 -11.02
N ILE A 238 1.87 -12.70 -10.59
CA ILE A 238 2.79 -11.58 -10.79
C ILE A 238 4.14 -12.12 -11.30
N PRO A 239 4.98 -11.27 -11.92
CA PRO A 239 6.28 -11.71 -12.43
C PRO A 239 7.21 -12.24 -11.31
N ASP A 240 7.98 -13.29 -11.62
CA ASP A 240 8.82 -14.03 -10.65
C ASP A 240 9.84 -13.13 -9.94
N GLU A 241 10.31 -12.08 -10.61
CA GLU A 241 11.24 -11.09 -10.04
C GLU A 241 10.68 -10.32 -8.84
N PHE A 242 9.37 -10.33 -8.62
CA PHE A 242 8.72 -9.77 -7.42
C PHE A 242 8.38 -10.85 -6.37
N CYS A 243 8.59 -12.13 -6.68
CA CYS A 243 8.17 -13.29 -5.88
C CYS A 243 9.29 -13.96 -5.08
N GLU A 244 10.56 -13.77 -5.45
CA GLU A 244 11.65 -14.61 -4.92
C GLU A 244 12.36 -14.07 -3.67
N ASN A 245 12.23 -14.88 -2.61
CA ASN A 245 13.34 -15.56 -1.92
C ASN A 245 12.74 -16.87 -1.38
N THR A 246 12.64 -17.89 -2.22
CA THR A 246 12.46 -19.27 -1.74
C THR A 246 13.82 -19.76 -1.25
N TYR A 247 14.07 -19.54 0.05
CA TYR A 247 15.13 -20.20 0.83
C TYR A 247 16.54 -20.21 0.23
N GLU A 248 17.34 -19.21 0.61
CA GLU A 248 18.75 -19.43 0.98
C GLU A 248 18.97 -18.97 2.42
#